data_AF-A0A816UZV5-F1
#
_entry.id   AF-A0A816UZV5-F1
#
_cell.length_a   1.000
_cell.length_b   1.000
_cell.length_c   1.000
_cell.angle_alpha   90.00
_cell.angle_beta   90.00
_cell.angle_gamma   90.00
#
_symmetry.space_group_name_H-M   'P 1'
#
loop_
_entity.id
_entity.type
_entity.pdbx_description
1 polymer ?
#
loop_
_entity_poly.entity_id
_entity_poly.type
_entity_poly.pdbx_seq_one_letter_code
_entity_poly.pdbx_strand_id
1 'polypeptide(L)'
;MVFIDNTMISFDADSREIVIAKKISSSEFRVHGVDLTDTYVILVGSHIDPSETHISRYIAMLIDPVTLRFITPNLLSPTYQFISQTFTYHPKYGVSIAINSACNMAIIGLSAENKVVLLSINITATGIENSTMHTLRNESFSQYHTGFGRSVAWIDNTTVAIVISNVANPVWSQSEVWVFDVEKPFQRPLFIFPNNQQKLFMRPPPRFLQILSWSRNLLILQGNRQAIIVPSRPTGYFSVLKTNEKLQLLVFEMAPCVAGTYKNSSDFGPCTVCPSQTKNKGNQPCSQCIPCAPTSFCPLGAVGEVSLDDYSSYIQTYSYPSKPTMNNYDDLLVHNIFAVGYSGRCILMSPLFWTAITISFCIVAWLFMTLLKISRSPRAQNHRNNAKKLLKKADIINQGERWVGGLFTLVILLIFGFTFRFASGFLNLYSIETSDVSQISCDDTIRNTLFGSVLQLPLPYPGCGCGCGCALKKIKEVYRTLRKGSVDFQNAPNVSKVSKKG
;
A
#
# COMPACT_ATOMS: atom_id res chain seq x y z
N MET A 1 31.30 20.80 -20.79
CA MET A 1 31.76 21.40 -19.53
C MET A 1 31.87 20.31 -18.47
N VAL A 2 32.95 20.24 -17.71
CA VAL A 2 33.22 19.25 -16.65
C VAL A 2 33.59 19.99 -15.37
N PHE A 3 33.13 19.50 -14.22
CA PHE A 3 33.51 20.04 -12.91
C PHE A 3 34.47 19.07 -12.26
N ILE A 4 35.65 19.57 -11.87
CA ILE A 4 36.64 18.83 -11.09
C ILE A 4 36.85 19.60 -9.80
N ASP A 5 36.42 19.01 -8.69
CA ASP A 5 36.30 19.67 -7.39
C ASP A 5 35.50 20.98 -7.51
N ASN A 6 36.15 22.11 -7.27
CA ASN A 6 35.57 23.44 -7.34
C ASN A 6 35.99 24.20 -8.61
N THR A 7 36.48 23.49 -9.62
CA THR A 7 36.94 24.06 -10.88
C THR A 7 35.99 23.69 -12.01
N MET A 8 35.45 24.70 -12.69
CA MET A 8 34.76 24.50 -13.95
C MET A 8 35.77 24.40 -15.06
N ILE A 9 35.63 23.39 -15.90
CA ILE A 9 36.39 23.23 -17.12
C ILE A 9 35.40 23.22 -18.28
N SER A 10 35.39 24.28 -19.09
CA SER A 10 34.64 24.32 -20.33
C SER A 10 35.51 23.80 -21.47
N PHE A 11 34.91 22.96 -22.32
CA PHE A 11 35.53 22.41 -23.52
C PHE A 11 34.74 22.91 -24.70
N ASP A 12 35.45 23.34 -25.74
CA ASP A 12 34.84 23.55 -27.05
C ASP A 12 34.87 22.21 -27.76
N ALA A 13 33.68 21.73 -28.14
CA ALA A 13 33.51 20.44 -28.77
C ALA A 13 34.17 20.39 -30.15
N ASP A 14 34.25 21.53 -30.85
CA ASP A 14 34.74 21.63 -32.22
C ASP A 14 36.27 21.69 -32.25
N SER A 15 36.88 22.51 -31.40
CA SER A 15 38.35 22.61 -31.28
C SER A 15 38.99 21.51 -30.43
N ARG A 16 38.21 20.82 -29.58
CA ARG A 16 38.69 19.88 -28.55
C ARG A 16 39.64 20.52 -27.53
N GLU A 17 39.68 21.85 -27.45
CA GLU A 17 40.50 22.57 -26.49
C GLU A 17 39.73 22.89 -25.21
N ILE A 18 40.46 23.02 -24.10
CA ILE A 18 39.92 23.61 -22.88
C ILE A 18 39.82 25.11 -23.13
N VAL A 19 38.59 25.60 -23.29
CA VAL A 19 38.36 27.03 -23.54
C VAL A 19 38.56 27.82 -22.25
N ILE A 20 38.07 27.30 -21.12
CA ILE A 20 38.13 28.01 -19.85
C ILE A 20 38.22 27.04 -18.66
N ALA A 21 39.21 27.25 -17.80
CA ALA A 21 39.28 26.66 -16.47
C ALA A 21 39.11 27.78 -15.41
N LYS A 22 37.96 27.82 -14.73
CA LYS A 22 37.68 28.82 -13.69
C LYS A 22 37.38 28.13 -12.37
N LYS A 23 38.16 28.47 -11.34
CA LYS A 23 37.85 28.08 -9.96
C LYS A 23 36.60 28.85 -9.53
N ILE A 24 35.52 28.11 -9.30
CA ILE A 24 34.18 28.65 -9.04
C ILE A 24 34.03 29.01 -7.57
N SER A 25 34.77 28.35 -6.67
CA SER A 25 34.54 28.47 -5.24
C SER A 25 35.69 29.14 -4.46
N SER A 26 35.31 29.96 -3.48
CA SER A 26 36.05 30.13 -2.24
C SER A 26 36.02 28.81 -1.44
N SER A 27 36.83 28.67 -0.38
CA SER A 27 36.80 27.52 0.54
C SER A 27 35.41 27.23 1.15
N GLU A 28 34.44 28.11 0.96
CA GLU A 28 33.15 28.15 1.65
C GLU A 28 32.00 27.57 0.82
N PHE A 29 32.11 27.47 -0.51
CA PHE A 29 31.04 26.89 -1.35
C PHE A 29 31.42 25.51 -1.91
N ARG A 30 30.53 24.52 -1.74
CA ARG A 30 30.72 23.15 -2.23
C ARG A 30 29.56 22.77 -3.16
N VAL A 31 29.87 22.44 -4.40
CA VAL A 31 28.88 22.05 -5.41
C VAL A 31 28.37 20.63 -5.12
N HIS A 32 27.04 20.45 -5.13
CA HIS A 32 26.36 19.16 -4.94
C HIS A 32 25.54 18.72 -6.16
N GLY A 33 25.21 19.65 -7.06
CA GLY A 33 24.49 19.39 -8.29
C GLY A 33 24.78 20.46 -9.33
N VAL A 34 24.76 20.05 -10.59
CA VAL A 34 24.89 20.94 -11.75
C VAL A 34 23.94 20.48 -12.85
N ASP A 35 23.33 21.45 -13.53
CA ASP A 35 22.71 21.26 -14.82
C ASP A 35 22.99 22.48 -15.70
N LEU A 36 22.97 22.31 -17.01
CA LEU A 36 23.35 23.37 -17.95
C LEU A 36 22.48 23.38 -19.21
N THR A 37 22.37 24.58 -19.76
CA THR A 37 21.79 24.87 -21.08
C THR A 37 22.82 25.63 -21.90
N ASP A 38 22.49 25.89 -23.16
CA ASP A 38 23.33 26.74 -24.02
C ASP A 38 23.41 28.19 -23.51
N THR A 39 22.43 28.62 -22.71
CA THR A 39 22.27 30.01 -22.25
C THR A 39 22.70 30.26 -20.81
N TYR A 40 22.64 29.25 -19.94
CA TYR A 40 22.96 29.37 -18.52
C TYR A 40 23.27 28.02 -17.88
N VAL A 41 24.07 28.06 -16.82
CA VAL A 41 24.40 26.94 -15.94
C VAL A 41 23.79 27.20 -14.57
N ILE A 42 23.19 26.17 -13.97
CA ILE A 42 22.75 26.21 -12.57
C ILE A 42 23.66 25.33 -11.75
N LEU A 43 24.30 25.91 -10.75
CA LEU A 43 25.02 25.17 -9.71
C LEU A 43 24.24 25.22 -8.42
N VAL A 44 24.05 24.07 -7.79
CA VAL A 44 23.50 24.03 -6.44
C VAL A 44 24.54 23.43 -5.52
N GLY A 45 24.79 24.12 -4.41
CA GLY A 45 25.80 23.73 -3.46
C GLY A 45 25.49 24.20 -2.06
N SER A 46 26.32 23.77 -1.11
CA SER A 46 26.26 24.25 0.27
C SER A 46 27.28 25.36 0.48
N HIS A 47 26.83 26.48 1.04
CA HIS A 47 27.69 27.51 1.59
C HIS A 47 27.93 27.24 3.08
N ILE A 48 29.19 27.18 3.48
CA ILE A 48 29.65 27.02 4.86
C ILE A 48 29.93 28.42 5.38
N ASP A 49 29.20 28.84 6.40
CA ASP A 49 29.52 30.10 7.08
C ASP A 49 30.78 29.90 7.92
N PRO A 50 31.89 30.61 7.67
CA PRO A 50 33.13 30.45 8.44
C PRO A 50 32.95 30.83 9.91
N SER A 51 31.91 31.60 10.26
CA SER A 51 31.61 31.97 11.65
C SER A 51 30.79 30.92 12.41
N GLU A 52 30.12 30.00 11.70
CA GLU A 52 29.26 28.97 12.29
C GLU A 52 29.69 27.57 11.80
N THR A 53 30.54 26.87 12.58
CA THR A 53 31.21 25.60 12.19
C THR A 53 30.28 24.44 11.79
N HIS A 54 28.96 24.59 11.92
CA HIS A 54 27.97 23.54 11.67
C HIS A 54 26.77 23.98 10.82
N ILE A 55 26.72 25.23 10.35
CA ILE A 55 25.57 25.72 9.60
C ILE A 55 25.95 25.82 8.12
N SER A 56 25.27 24.99 7.33
CA SER A 56 25.35 25.02 5.88
C SER A 56 24.02 25.47 5.30
N ARG A 57 24.06 26.29 4.25
CA ARG A 57 22.86 26.71 3.51
C ARG A 57 22.96 26.25 2.07
N TYR A 58 21.88 25.70 1.52
CA TYR A 58 21.84 25.42 0.08
C TYR A 58 21.66 26.73 -0.70
N ILE A 59 22.52 26.95 -1.67
CA ILE A 59 22.48 28.10 -2.58
C ILE A 59 22.43 27.57 -4.00
N ALA A 60 21.52 28.13 -4.81
CA ALA A 60 21.56 28.02 -6.26
C ALA A 60 22.29 29.25 -6.84
N MET A 61 23.32 29.01 -7.64
CA MET A 61 24.02 30.02 -8.41
C MET A 61 23.68 29.84 -9.88
N LEU A 62 23.32 30.94 -10.56
CA LEU A 62 23.18 30.97 -12.00
C LEU A 62 24.45 31.56 -12.60
N ILE A 63 24.96 30.92 -13.64
CA ILE A 63 26.18 31.32 -14.32
C ILE A 63 25.89 31.43 -15.80
N ASP A 64 26.28 32.55 -16.39
CA ASP A 64 26.34 32.69 -17.85
C ASP A 64 27.54 31.87 -18.37
N PRO A 65 27.35 30.87 -19.25
CA PRO A 65 28.42 29.99 -19.72
C PRO A 65 29.46 30.72 -20.58
N VAL A 66 29.09 31.85 -21.19
CA VAL A 66 29.97 32.65 -22.05
C VAL A 66 30.78 33.64 -21.23
N THR A 67 30.10 34.45 -20.40
CA THR A 67 30.78 35.52 -19.64
C THR A 67 31.33 35.06 -18.30
N LEU A 68 30.90 33.88 -17.81
CA LEU A 68 31.21 33.33 -16.49
C LEU A 68 30.88 34.28 -15.34
N ARG A 69 29.92 35.19 -15.56
CA ARG A 69 29.40 36.08 -14.53
C ARG A 69 28.39 35.32 -13.67
N PHE A 70 28.54 35.47 -12.36
CA PHE A 70 27.58 34.95 -11.38
C PHE A 70 26.39 35.89 -11.30
N ILE A 71 25.19 35.33 -11.43
CA ILE A 71 23.94 36.01 -11.12
C ILE A 71 23.53 35.61 -9.70
N THR A 72 22.93 36.56 -8.99
CA THR A 72 22.71 36.61 -7.54
C THR A 72 22.34 35.23 -6.94
N PRO A 73 23.01 34.80 -5.84
CA PRO A 73 22.73 33.52 -5.21
C PRO A 73 21.29 33.48 -4.69
N ASN A 74 20.53 32.48 -5.11
CA ASN A 74 19.21 32.22 -4.55
C ASN A 74 19.33 31.30 -3.34
N LEU A 75 18.88 31.77 -2.19
CA LEU A 75 18.87 30.97 -0.97
C LEU A 75 17.78 29.90 -1.05
N LEU A 76 18.18 28.64 -1.20
CA LEU A 76 17.24 27.51 -1.33
C LEU A 76 16.71 27.03 0.02
N SER A 77 17.47 27.23 1.09
CA SER A 77 17.13 26.80 2.44
C SER A 77 17.73 27.74 3.49
N PRO A 78 16.97 28.13 4.53
CA PRO A 78 17.45 29.06 5.54
C PRO A 78 18.56 28.47 6.42
N THR A 79 18.59 27.16 6.68
CA THR A 79 19.63 26.50 7.49
C THR A 79 19.48 24.97 7.47
N TYR A 80 20.58 24.25 7.24
CA TYR A 80 20.69 22.80 7.50
C TYR A 80 21.96 22.47 8.27
N GLN A 81 21.83 21.71 9.36
CA GLN A 81 22.98 21.21 10.13
C GLN A 81 23.62 20.02 9.42
N PHE A 82 24.82 20.25 8.88
CA PHE A 82 25.63 19.18 8.30
C PHE A 82 26.35 18.44 9.43
N ILE A 83 26.00 17.18 9.68
CA ILE A 83 26.60 16.37 10.77
C ILE A 83 27.96 15.76 10.35
N SER A 84 28.38 15.89 9.09
CA SER A 84 29.57 15.22 8.57
C SER A 84 30.73 16.20 8.35
N GLN A 85 31.76 16.08 9.20
CA GLN A 85 33.07 16.73 9.03
C GLN A 85 33.93 16.06 7.93
N THR A 86 33.41 15.04 7.23
CA THR A 86 34.21 14.28 6.27
C THR A 86 34.07 14.88 4.87
N PHE A 87 35.19 15.18 4.21
CA PHE A 87 35.29 15.67 2.83
C PHE A 87 34.82 14.66 1.76
N THR A 88 34.13 13.60 2.14
CA THR A 88 33.69 12.52 1.27
C THR A 88 32.24 12.72 0.83
N TYR A 89 31.98 12.57 -0.47
CA TYR A 89 30.63 12.60 -1.04
C TYR A 89 29.73 11.62 -0.28
N HIS A 90 28.57 12.12 0.18
CA HIS A 90 27.57 11.28 0.82
C HIS A 90 26.24 11.41 0.07
N PRO A 91 25.66 10.30 -0.44
CA PRO A 91 24.51 10.33 -1.35
C PRO A 91 23.24 10.93 -0.74
N LYS A 92 23.17 11.07 0.60
CA LYS A 92 22.10 11.81 1.30
C LYS A 92 22.06 13.30 0.92
N TYR A 93 23.21 13.90 0.61
CA TYR A 93 23.33 15.32 0.28
C TYR A 93 23.40 15.58 -1.23
N GLY A 94 23.20 14.55 -2.04
CA GLY A 94 23.09 14.72 -3.49
C GLY A 94 21.93 15.66 -3.82
N VAL A 95 22.19 16.60 -4.71
CA VAL A 95 21.18 17.50 -5.26
C VAL A 95 20.90 17.10 -6.70
N SER A 96 19.63 16.98 -7.04
CA SER A 96 19.22 16.78 -8.42
C SER A 96 18.68 18.08 -8.99
N ILE A 97 19.12 18.43 -10.18
CA ILE A 97 18.66 19.61 -10.92
C ILE A 97 18.17 19.14 -12.28
N ALA A 98 17.07 19.70 -12.75
CA ALA A 98 16.65 19.56 -14.14
C ALA A 98 16.16 20.91 -14.66
N ILE A 99 16.77 21.38 -15.73
CA ILE A 99 16.42 22.62 -16.41
C ILE A 99 15.45 22.35 -17.55
N ASN A 100 14.44 23.20 -17.67
CA ASN A 100 13.58 23.32 -18.82
C ASN A 100 13.84 24.67 -19.50
N SER A 101 14.66 24.65 -20.54
CA SER A 101 15.04 25.83 -21.31
C SER A 101 13.88 26.42 -22.11
N ALA A 102 12.86 25.63 -22.47
CA ALA A 102 11.72 26.13 -23.24
C ALA A 102 10.85 27.12 -22.44
N CYS A 103 10.86 27.00 -21.12
CA CYS A 103 10.07 27.86 -20.22
C CYS A 103 10.93 28.62 -19.22
N ASN A 104 12.27 28.60 -19.36
CA ASN A 104 13.22 29.19 -18.42
C ASN A 104 12.94 28.82 -16.96
N MET A 105 12.62 27.54 -16.72
CA MET A 105 12.36 27.01 -15.39
C MET A 105 13.39 25.95 -15.03
N ALA A 106 13.65 25.79 -13.74
CA ALA A 106 14.44 24.68 -13.23
C ALA A 106 13.79 24.08 -12.00
N ILE A 107 13.84 22.76 -11.88
CA ILE A 107 13.40 22.03 -10.70
C ILE A 107 14.62 21.51 -9.96
N ILE A 108 14.65 21.72 -8.65
CA ILE A 108 15.78 21.37 -7.78
C ILE A 108 15.26 20.49 -6.65
N GLY A 109 15.75 19.26 -6.58
CA GLY A 109 15.47 18.31 -5.52
C GLY A 109 16.55 18.30 -4.45
N LEU A 110 16.16 18.60 -3.21
CA LEU A 110 17.03 18.63 -2.03
C LEU A 110 16.68 17.44 -1.12
N SER A 111 17.23 16.28 -1.45
CA SER A 111 16.87 15.02 -0.78
C SER A 111 17.16 15.01 0.72
N ALA A 112 18.16 15.74 1.20
CA ALA A 112 18.49 15.83 2.62
C ALA A 112 17.43 16.58 3.44
N GLU A 113 16.67 17.45 2.78
CA GLU A 113 15.63 18.30 3.36
C GLU A 113 14.21 17.83 3.02
N ASN A 114 14.07 16.76 2.22
CA ASN A 114 12.79 16.31 1.68
C ASN A 114 12.00 17.44 0.99
N LYS A 115 12.73 18.26 0.23
CA LYS A 115 12.22 19.48 -0.37
C LYS A 115 12.47 19.47 -1.87
N VAL A 116 11.49 19.97 -2.62
CA VAL A 116 11.65 20.28 -4.06
C VAL A 116 11.27 21.72 -4.29
N VAL A 117 12.12 22.41 -5.05
CA VAL A 117 12.03 23.83 -5.35
C VAL A 117 11.87 24.01 -6.85
N LEU A 118 10.96 24.90 -7.24
CA LEU A 118 10.86 25.43 -8.60
C LEU A 118 11.53 26.79 -8.65
N LEU A 119 12.43 26.97 -9.60
CA LEU A 119 13.12 28.20 -9.89
C LEU A 119 12.65 28.72 -11.25
N SER A 120 12.02 29.88 -11.28
CA SER A 120 11.71 30.61 -12.51
C SER A 120 12.83 31.60 -12.79
N ILE A 121 13.30 31.64 -14.04
CA ILE A 121 14.47 32.41 -14.46
C ILE A 121 14.01 33.43 -15.50
N ASN A 122 14.22 34.72 -15.21
CA ASN A 122 13.93 35.77 -16.17
C ASN A 122 15.18 36.09 -16.98
N ILE A 123 15.16 35.70 -18.26
CA ILE A 123 16.25 35.90 -19.21
C ILE A 123 15.86 37.00 -20.19
N THR A 124 16.72 38.01 -20.33
CA THR A 124 16.58 39.11 -21.27
C THR A 124 17.67 39.04 -22.35
N ALA A 125 17.55 39.88 -23.38
CA ALA A 125 18.56 39.99 -24.45
C ALA A 125 19.96 40.37 -23.92
N THR A 126 20.05 41.00 -22.75
CA THR A 126 21.30 41.42 -22.10
C THR A 126 21.82 40.41 -21.07
N GLY A 127 21.13 39.28 -20.88
CA GLY A 127 21.48 38.24 -19.92
C GLY A 127 20.38 37.95 -18.90
N ILE A 128 20.71 37.25 -17.82
CA ILE A 128 19.75 36.90 -16.76
C ILE A 128 19.56 38.09 -15.82
N GLU A 129 18.32 38.56 -15.66
CA GLU A 129 18.02 39.72 -14.80
C GLU A 129 17.64 39.31 -13.38
N ASN A 130 16.70 38.38 -13.24
CA ASN A 130 16.09 38.01 -11.96
C ASN A 130 15.67 36.53 -11.94
N SER A 131 15.41 36.01 -10.75
CA SER A 131 14.87 34.67 -10.57
C SER A 131 13.94 34.61 -9.36
N THR A 132 12.83 33.92 -9.48
CA THR A 132 11.89 33.69 -8.38
C THR A 132 11.88 32.23 -7.96
N MET A 133 11.80 32.01 -6.66
CA MET A 133 11.83 30.69 -6.07
C MET A 133 10.49 30.34 -5.44
N HIS A 134 9.95 29.19 -5.83
CA HIS A 134 8.73 28.64 -5.26
C HIS A 134 9.04 27.28 -4.63
N THR A 135 8.83 27.17 -3.31
CA THR A 135 8.88 25.86 -2.65
C THR A 135 7.62 25.10 -3.03
N LEU A 136 7.77 24.03 -3.79
CA LEU A 136 6.64 23.24 -4.28
C LEU A 136 6.09 22.32 -3.18
N ARG A 137 6.99 21.70 -2.42
CA ARG A 137 6.61 20.85 -1.29
C ARG A 137 7.73 20.84 -0.25
N ASN A 138 7.33 20.96 1.01
CA ASN A 138 8.19 20.80 2.18
C ASN A 138 7.48 19.84 3.13
N GLU A 139 7.84 18.57 3.09
CA GLU A 139 7.23 17.59 3.98
C GLU A 139 8.02 17.47 5.27
N SER A 140 7.39 17.83 6.39
CA SER A 140 7.85 17.53 7.73
C SER A 140 7.56 16.07 8.12
N PHE A 141 7.86 15.10 7.25
CA PHE A 141 7.86 13.69 7.65
C PHE A 141 9.04 13.45 8.60
N SER A 142 8.72 13.47 9.89
CA SER A 142 9.66 13.39 11.02
C SER A 142 10.24 12.00 11.27
N GLN A 143 10.10 11.06 10.35
CA GLN A 143 10.53 9.68 10.59
C GLN A 143 11.48 9.25 9.48
N TYR A 144 12.76 9.40 9.80
CA TYR A 144 13.88 8.58 9.36
C TYR A 144 13.72 7.91 7.98
N HIS A 145 14.44 8.48 7.01
CA HIS A 145 14.95 7.83 5.80
C HIS A 145 14.16 7.91 4.49
N THR A 146 13.01 8.61 4.38
CA THR A 146 12.46 8.96 3.07
C THR A 146 13.28 10.10 2.45
N GLY A 147 13.58 10.00 1.16
CA GLY A 147 14.30 11.03 0.39
C GLY A 147 13.43 11.53 -0.74
N PHE A 148 12.66 12.61 -0.50
CA PHE A 148 11.86 13.29 -1.52
C PHE A 148 12.76 14.21 -2.34
N GLY A 149 12.65 14.17 -3.68
CA GLY A 149 13.52 14.99 -4.54
C GLY A 149 14.90 14.37 -4.78
N ARG A 150 15.06 13.06 -4.60
CA ARG A 150 16.35 12.38 -4.86
C ARG A 150 16.81 12.55 -6.31
N SER A 151 15.87 12.50 -7.24
CA SER A 151 16.11 12.79 -8.64
C SER A 151 14.87 13.46 -9.22
N VAL A 152 15.07 14.44 -10.08
CA VAL A 152 14.02 15.23 -10.71
C VAL A 152 14.27 15.28 -12.22
N ALA A 153 13.20 15.29 -13.02
CA ALA A 153 13.28 15.45 -14.46
C ALA A 153 12.01 16.11 -15.02
N TRP A 154 12.14 16.88 -16.09
CA TRP A 154 11.02 17.43 -16.84
C TRP A 154 10.50 16.39 -17.84
N ILE A 155 9.21 16.10 -17.81
CA ILE A 155 8.57 15.19 -18.77
C ILE A 155 8.18 15.97 -20.02
N ASP A 156 7.60 17.14 -19.81
CA ASP A 156 7.31 18.15 -20.82
C ASP A 156 7.40 19.56 -20.19
N ASN A 157 6.75 20.56 -20.80
CA ASN A 157 6.84 21.95 -20.38
C ASN A 157 6.15 22.25 -19.05
N THR A 158 5.16 21.45 -18.66
CA THR A 158 4.35 21.69 -17.46
C THR A 158 4.39 20.54 -16.47
N THR A 159 4.95 19.39 -16.86
CA THR A 159 4.97 18.20 -16.00
C THR A 159 6.38 17.78 -15.60
N VAL A 160 6.51 17.40 -14.34
CA VAL A 160 7.78 16.98 -13.73
C VAL A 160 7.63 15.64 -13.05
N ALA A 161 8.68 14.83 -13.15
CA ALA A 161 8.83 13.57 -12.43
C ALA A 161 9.80 13.76 -11.26
N ILE A 162 9.45 13.20 -10.10
CA ILE A 162 10.23 13.29 -8.87
C ILE A 162 10.38 11.89 -8.27
N VAL A 163 11.62 11.47 -8.05
CA VAL A 163 11.93 10.22 -7.34
C VAL A 163 11.81 10.42 -5.84
N ILE A 164 11.10 9.49 -5.21
CA ILE A 164 10.97 9.34 -3.77
C ILE A 164 11.59 8.00 -3.38
N SER A 165 12.55 8.03 -2.47
CA SER A 165 13.17 6.81 -1.91
C SER A 165 12.57 6.43 -0.58
N ASN A 166 12.57 5.12 -0.30
CA ASN A 166 12.28 4.50 1.00
C ASN A 166 10.88 4.78 1.54
N VAL A 167 9.89 4.64 0.66
CA VAL A 167 8.49 4.64 1.05
C VAL A 167 8.29 3.43 1.98
N ALA A 168 7.84 3.65 3.21
CA ALA A 168 7.50 2.54 4.11
C ALA A 168 6.31 1.78 3.49
N ASN A 169 6.46 0.46 3.27
CA ASN A 169 5.38 -0.48 2.89
C ASN A 169 4.91 -0.66 1.42
N PRO A 170 5.61 -0.36 0.31
CA PRO A 170 5.14 -0.84 -0.99
C PRO A 170 5.57 -2.30 -1.24
N VAL A 171 4.61 -3.12 -1.69
CA VAL A 171 4.85 -4.52 -2.09
C VAL A 171 5.66 -4.60 -3.41
N TRP A 172 5.66 -3.53 -4.21
CA TRP A 172 6.17 -3.53 -5.59
C TRP A 172 7.52 -2.80 -5.78
N SER A 173 7.92 -1.90 -4.88
CA SER A 173 9.16 -1.10 -5.02
C SER A 173 9.61 -0.48 -3.69
N GLN A 174 10.91 -0.21 -3.53
CA GLN A 174 11.44 0.63 -2.42
C GLN A 174 11.50 2.12 -2.79
N SER A 175 11.07 2.48 -4.00
CA SER A 175 11.08 3.84 -4.51
C SER A 175 9.93 4.08 -5.47
N GLU A 176 9.47 5.32 -5.54
CA GLU A 176 8.38 5.72 -6.42
C GLU A 176 8.80 6.91 -7.26
N VAL A 177 8.21 7.06 -8.44
CA VAL A 177 8.30 8.27 -9.26
C VAL A 177 6.93 8.94 -9.20
N TRP A 178 6.88 10.11 -8.61
CA TRP A 178 5.67 10.92 -8.52
C TRP A 178 5.70 11.96 -9.60
N VAL A 179 4.61 12.06 -10.36
CA VAL A 179 4.48 12.99 -11.47
C VAL A 179 3.55 14.13 -11.08
N PHE A 180 3.98 15.36 -11.28
CA PHE A 180 3.23 16.56 -10.93
C PHE A 180 3.08 17.49 -12.12
N ASP A 181 2.05 18.32 -12.05
CA ASP A 181 1.83 19.46 -12.93
C ASP A 181 2.27 20.72 -12.17
N VAL A 182 3.21 21.49 -12.73
CA VAL A 182 3.79 22.67 -12.08
C VAL A 182 2.80 23.83 -11.98
N GLU A 183 1.74 23.83 -12.78
CA GLU A 183 0.68 24.85 -12.74
C GLU A 183 -0.37 24.53 -11.68
N LYS A 184 -0.38 23.30 -11.14
CA LYS A 184 -1.34 22.85 -10.13
C LYS A 184 -0.73 22.84 -8.73
N PRO A 185 -1.56 22.93 -7.68
CA PRO A 185 -1.07 22.76 -6.31
C PRO A 185 -0.33 21.42 -6.13
N PHE A 186 0.90 21.48 -5.62
CA PHE A 186 1.81 20.34 -5.41
C PHE A 186 1.42 19.42 -4.24
N GLN A 187 0.12 19.31 -3.96
CA GLN A 187 -0.42 18.50 -2.85
C GLN A 187 -0.64 17.05 -3.26
N ARG A 188 -1.04 16.79 -4.51
CA ARG A 188 -1.32 15.44 -5.03
C ARG A 188 -0.63 15.25 -6.37
N PRO A 189 0.10 14.14 -6.58
CA PRO A 189 0.64 13.82 -7.89
C PRO A 189 -0.49 13.54 -8.89
N LEU A 190 -0.25 13.83 -10.17
CA LEU A 190 -1.08 13.40 -11.28
C LEU A 190 -1.20 11.87 -11.29
N PHE A 191 -0.07 11.19 -11.12
CA PHE A 191 0.01 9.75 -10.91
C PHE A 191 1.34 9.36 -10.28
N ILE A 192 1.41 8.10 -9.82
CA ILE A 192 2.60 7.50 -9.20
C ILE A 192 3.01 6.30 -10.04
N PHE A 193 4.32 6.09 -10.18
CA PHE A 193 4.92 4.91 -10.81
C PHE A 193 5.85 4.20 -9.81
N PRO A 194 5.83 2.85 -9.72
CA PRO A 194 4.90 1.94 -10.39
C PRO A 194 3.47 2.05 -9.84
N ASN A 195 2.50 1.51 -10.59
CA ASN A 195 1.08 1.49 -10.19
C ASN A 195 0.38 0.20 -10.62
N ASN A 196 -0.93 0.09 -10.37
CA ASN A 196 -1.73 -1.10 -10.67
C ASN A 196 -1.75 -1.49 -12.16
N GLN A 197 -1.53 -0.56 -13.09
CA GLN A 197 -1.44 -0.84 -14.53
C GLN A 197 0.02 -1.05 -14.97
N GLN A 198 0.95 -0.32 -14.35
CA GLN A 198 2.38 -0.31 -14.67
C GLN A 198 3.17 -1.00 -13.55
N LYS A 199 2.91 -2.30 -13.37
CA LYS A 199 3.47 -3.08 -12.27
C LYS A 199 4.95 -3.38 -12.51
N LEU A 200 5.74 -3.29 -11.45
CA LEU A 200 7.14 -3.69 -11.45
C LEU A 200 7.29 -4.84 -10.44
N PHE A 201 7.42 -6.06 -10.96
CA PHE A 201 7.64 -7.25 -10.13
C PHE A 201 9.12 -7.62 -10.19
N MET A 202 9.85 -7.33 -9.12
CA MET A 202 11.25 -7.74 -8.99
C MET A 202 11.54 -8.22 -7.57
N ARG A 203 12.50 -9.14 -7.44
CA ARG A 203 13.03 -9.58 -6.14
C ARG A 203 14.56 -9.46 -6.17
N PRO A 204 15.16 -8.54 -5.39
CA PRO A 204 14.53 -7.62 -4.43
C PRO A 204 13.72 -6.50 -5.11
N PRO A 205 12.80 -5.82 -4.39
CA PRO A 205 12.08 -4.68 -4.94
C PRO A 205 13.05 -3.57 -5.35
N PRO A 206 12.80 -2.90 -6.48
CA PRO A 206 13.74 -1.96 -7.06
C PRO A 206 13.89 -0.70 -6.21
N ARG A 207 15.08 -0.10 -6.25
CA ARG A 207 15.39 1.22 -5.68
C ARG A 207 15.83 2.15 -6.81
N PHE A 208 15.10 3.24 -7.00
CA PHE A 208 15.37 4.21 -8.06
C PHE A 208 16.44 5.19 -7.60
N LEU A 209 17.48 5.34 -8.41
CA LEU A 209 18.61 6.22 -8.14
C LEU A 209 18.47 7.55 -8.86
N GLN A 210 18.18 7.49 -10.16
CA GLN A 210 18.13 8.65 -11.04
C GLN A 210 17.06 8.46 -12.10
N ILE A 211 16.46 9.56 -12.52
CA ILE A 211 15.57 9.62 -13.66
C ILE A 211 16.13 10.57 -14.72
N LEU A 212 15.92 10.20 -15.97
CA LEU A 212 16.19 11.02 -17.14
C LEU A 212 14.94 11.00 -18.01
N SER A 213 14.64 12.13 -18.65
CA SER A 213 13.49 12.26 -19.51
C SER A 213 13.90 12.85 -20.85
N TRP A 214 13.34 12.32 -21.93
CA TRP A 214 13.53 12.84 -23.29
C TRP A 214 12.27 12.57 -24.09
N SER A 215 11.76 13.58 -24.80
CA SER A 215 10.57 13.41 -25.65
C SER A 215 9.41 12.70 -24.94
N ARG A 216 9.13 13.06 -23.68
CA ARG A 216 8.11 12.46 -22.79
C ARG A 216 8.33 10.98 -22.43
N ASN A 217 9.48 10.40 -22.77
CA ASN A 217 9.90 9.09 -22.31
C ASN A 217 10.67 9.23 -20.99
N LEU A 218 10.59 8.21 -20.15
CA LEU A 218 11.28 8.18 -18.86
C LEU A 218 12.26 7.01 -18.81
N LEU A 219 13.51 7.29 -18.46
CA LEU A 219 14.55 6.32 -18.14
C LEU A 219 14.80 6.38 -16.64
N ILE A 220 14.68 5.25 -15.97
CA ILE A 220 14.85 5.14 -14.52
C ILE A 220 16.04 4.21 -14.26
N LEU A 221 17.10 4.76 -13.68
CA LEU A 221 18.28 3.99 -13.27
C LEU A 221 18.06 3.40 -11.88
N GLN A 222 18.35 2.11 -11.73
CA GLN A 222 18.16 1.36 -10.49
C GLN A 222 19.48 1.08 -9.76
N GLY A 223 19.38 0.84 -8.45
CA GLY A 223 20.53 0.54 -7.59
C GLY A 223 21.28 -0.77 -7.93
N ASN A 224 20.61 -1.70 -8.60
CA ASN A 224 21.14 -3.00 -9.02
C ASN A 224 21.79 -2.98 -10.42
N ARG A 225 22.16 -1.80 -10.95
CA ARG A 225 22.71 -1.60 -12.31
C ARG A 225 21.77 -1.99 -13.45
N GLN A 226 20.47 -2.02 -13.20
CA GLN A 226 19.45 -2.17 -14.24
C GLN A 226 18.84 -0.80 -14.57
N ALA A 227 18.29 -0.70 -15.77
CA ALA A 227 17.61 0.49 -16.24
C ALA A 227 16.19 0.12 -16.68
N ILE A 228 15.21 0.99 -16.39
CA ILE A 228 13.84 0.87 -16.86
C ILE A 228 13.57 1.98 -17.87
N ILE A 229 13.05 1.64 -19.04
CA ILE A 229 12.50 2.59 -19.99
C ILE A 229 10.98 2.49 -19.96
N VAL A 230 10.34 3.60 -19.58
CA VAL A 230 8.89 3.81 -19.68
C VAL A 230 8.63 4.82 -20.80
N PRO A 231 8.37 4.34 -22.03
CA PRO A 231 8.15 5.23 -23.15
C PRO A 231 6.79 5.92 -23.03
N SER A 232 6.70 7.12 -23.60
CA SER A 232 5.45 7.79 -23.91
C SER A 232 4.62 6.94 -24.87
N ARG A 233 3.29 6.99 -24.72
CA ARG A 233 2.38 6.22 -25.56
C ARG A 233 1.35 7.13 -26.22
N PRO A 234 0.88 6.80 -27.43
CA PRO A 234 -0.22 7.52 -28.05
C PRO A 234 -1.48 7.49 -27.16
N THR A 235 -2.41 8.39 -27.44
CA THR A 235 -3.70 8.42 -26.75
C THR A 235 -4.41 7.07 -26.87
N GLY A 236 -5.08 6.66 -25.79
CA GLY A 236 -5.72 5.35 -25.67
C GLY A 236 -4.79 4.17 -25.37
N TYR A 237 -3.48 4.39 -25.23
CA TYR A 237 -2.50 3.35 -24.88
C TYR A 237 -1.71 3.70 -23.62
N PHE A 238 -1.32 2.68 -22.85
CA PHE A 238 -0.41 2.82 -21.71
C PHE A 238 0.77 1.84 -21.82
N SER A 239 1.78 2.11 -21.01
CA SER A 239 3.01 1.32 -20.98
C SER A 239 2.85 0.15 -20.00
N VAL A 240 3.01 -1.09 -20.46
CA VAL A 240 2.93 -2.33 -19.67
C VAL A 240 4.26 -3.08 -19.67
N LEU A 241 4.64 -3.67 -18.55
CA LEU A 241 5.84 -4.50 -18.48
C LEU A 241 5.56 -5.84 -19.17
N LYS A 242 6.40 -6.22 -20.15
CA LYS A 242 6.38 -7.58 -20.70
C LYS A 242 7.38 -8.46 -19.97
N THR A 243 6.96 -9.67 -19.66
CA THR A 243 7.67 -10.68 -18.85
C THR A 243 8.87 -11.31 -19.57
N ASN A 244 9.74 -10.50 -20.19
CA ASN A 244 11.03 -10.97 -20.72
C ASN A 244 12.16 -10.48 -19.81
N GLU A 245 12.34 -11.20 -18.69
CA GLU A 245 13.23 -10.89 -17.57
C GLU A 245 14.74 -11.08 -17.87
N LYS A 246 15.16 -11.24 -19.12
CA LYS A 246 16.54 -11.62 -19.47
C LYS A 246 17.50 -10.46 -19.73
N LEU A 247 17.07 -9.21 -19.62
CA LEU A 247 17.91 -8.05 -19.96
C LEU A 247 18.16 -7.15 -18.75
N GLN A 248 19.37 -6.56 -18.70
CA GLN A 248 19.71 -5.46 -17.77
C GLN A 248 18.87 -4.19 -18.02
N LEU A 249 18.12 -4.17 -19.13
CA LEU A 249 17.23 -3.11 -19.56
C LEU A 249 15.79 -3.64 -19.61
N LEU A 250 14.92 -3.06 -18.78
CA LEU A 250 13.48 -3.34 -18.77
C LEU A 250 12.76 -2.28 -19.60
N VAL A 251 12.19 -2.67 -20.74
CA VAL A 251 11.45 -1.76 -21.60
C VAL A 251 9.96 -2.09 -21.50
N PHE A 252 9.15 -1.10 -21.14
CA PHE A 252 7.70 -1.26 -21.14
C PHE A 252 7.16 -1.26 -22.57
N GLU A 253 6.28 -2.20 -22.90
CA GLU A 253 5.58 -2.30 -24.18
C GLU A 253 4.26 -1.51 -24.18
N MET A 254 3.66 -1.39 -25.35
CA MET A 254 2.39 -0.68 -25.52
C MET A 254 1.21 -1.63 -25.34
N ALA A 255 0.22 -1.24 -24.55
CA ALA A 255 -1.06 -1.94 -24.45
C ALA A 255 -2.23 -0.95 -24.51
N PRO A 256 -3.37 -1.32 -25.12
CA PRO A 256 -4.56 -0.48 -25.13
C PRO A 256 -5.14 -0.36 -23.71
N CYS A 257 -5.80 0.76 -23.40
CA CYS A 257 -6.47 0.94 -22.13
C CYS A 257 -7.45 -0.21 -21.83
N VAL A 258 -7.45 -0.65 -20.56
CA VAL A 258 -8.36 -1.68 -20.09
C VAL A 258 -9.81 -1.17 -20.07
N ALA A 259 -10.76 -2.09 -20.06
CA ALA A 259 -12.18 -1.76 -20.00
C ALA A 259 -12.50 -0.81 -18.84
N GLY A 260 -13.40 0.15 -19.06
CA GLY A 260 -13.75 1.18 -18.08
C GLY A 260 -12.70 2.29 -17.89
N THR A 261 -11.60 2.29 -18.65
CA THR A 261 -10.56 3.33 -18.57
C THR A 261 -10.28 3.98 -19.93
N TYR A 262 -9.71 5.18 -19.95
CA TYR A 262 -9.34 5.90 -21.17
C TYR A 262 -8.04 6.68 -20.95
N LYS A 263 -7.45 7.19 -22.03
CA LYS A 263 -6.28 8.07 -21.92
C LYS A 263 -6.26 9.11 -23.03
N ASN A 264 -6.45 10.37 -22.66
CA ASN A 264 -6.54 11.49 -23.59
C ASN A 264 -5.19 12.18 -23.89
N SER A 265 -4.13 11.84 -23.15
CA SER A 265 -2.79 12.41 -23.30
C SER A 265 -1.80 11.39 -23.88
N SER A 266 -0.73 11.90 -24.49
CA SER A 266 0.35 11.08 -25.06
C SER A 266 1.54 10.89 -24.09
N ASP A 267 1.29 10.86 -22.79
CA ASP A 267 2.33 10.72 -21.76
C ASP A 267 2.68 9.25 -21.47
N PHE A 268 3.58 8.98 -20.52
CA PHE A 268 3.91 7.62 -20.07
C PHE A 268 3.00 7.11 -18.93
N GLY A 269 2.04 7.92 -18.48
CA GLY A 269 1.18 7.62 -17.34
C GLY A 269 0.15 6.51 -17.60
N PRO A 270 -0.58 6.09 -16.55
CA PRO A 270 -1.63 5.09 -16.66
C PRO A 270 -2.88 5.63 -17.37
N CYS A 271 -3.78 4.73 -17.76
CA CYS A 271 -5.13 5.11 -18.19
C CYS A 271 -5.98 5.54 -16.98
N THR A 272 -6.78 6.59 -17.18
CA THR A 272 -7.70 7.15 -16.20
C THR A 272 -9.04 6.42 -16.23
N VAL A 273 -9.74 6.33 -15.10
CA VAL A 273 -11.07 5.71 -15.04
C VAL A 273 -12.10 6.59 -15.76
N CYS A 274 -13.00 5.99 -16.53
CA CYS A 274 -14.08 6.71 -17.19
C CYS A 274 -15.00 7.38 -16.16
N PRO A 275 -15.33 8.68 -16.32
CA PRO A 275 -16.28 9.36 -15.44
C PRO A 275 -17.66 8.71 -15.50
N SER A 276 -18.52 9.00 -14.52
CA SER A 276 -19.92 8.58 -14.55
C SER A 276 -20.61 9.08 -15.82
N GLN A 277 -21.68 8.38 -16.23
CA GLN A 277 -22.41 8.64 -17.48
C GLN A 277 -21.59 8.37 -18.77
N THR A 278 -20.41 7.77 -18.64
CA THR A 278 -19.59 7.37 -19.78
C THR A 278 -19.10 5.93 -19.64
N LYS A 279 -18.76 5.29 -20.76
CA LYS A 279 -18.33 3.89 -20.82
C LYS A 279 -17.13 3.69 -21.74
N ASN A 280 -16.38 2.63 -21.48
CA ASN A 280 -15.43 2.07 -22.44
C ASN A 280 -15.45 0.53 -22.38
N LYS A 281 -15.72 -0.12 -23.52
CA LYS A 281 -15.73 -1.59 -23.65
C LYS A 281 -14.36 -2.23 -23.44
N GLY A 282 -13.26 -1.47 -23.57
CA GLY A 282 -11.90 -1.97 -23.47
C GLY A 282 -11.42 -2.70 -24.72
N ASN A 283 -10.20 -3.23 -24.68
CA ASN A 283 -9.52 -3.97 -25.76
C ASN A 283 -9.27 -3.19 -27.07
N GLN A 284 -9.66 -1.92 -27.11
CA GLN A 284 -9.37 -0.98 -28.18
C GLN A 284 -8.78 0.30 -27.57
N PRO A 285 -7.93 1.02 -28.30
CA PRO A 285 -7.43 2.30 -27.83
C PRO A 285 -8.58 3.28 -27.63
N CYS A 286 -8.67 3.84 -26.43
CA CYS A 286 -9.76 4.74 -26.05
C CYS A 286 -9.18 6.07 -25.58
N SER A 287 -9.25 7.08 -26.43
CA SER A 287 -8.80 8.45 -26.11
C SER A 287 -9.83 9.25 -25.30
N GLN A 288 -11.10 8.87 -25.38
CA GLN A 288 -12.22 9.49 -24.70
C GLN A 288 -13.31 8.45 -24.40
N CYS A 289 -13.95 8.53 -23.25
CA CYS A 289 -15.06 7.65 -22.92
C CYS A 289 -16.31 8.00 -23.73
N ILE A 290 -17.09 6.99 -24.09
CA ILE A 290 -18.31 7.14 -24.88
C ILE A 290 -19.45 7.49 -23.92
N PRO A 291 -20.24 8.55 -24.17
CA PRO A 291 -21.39 8.88 -23.33
C PRO A 291 -22.44 7.76 -23.42
N CYS A 292 -23.15 7.55 -22.32
CA CYS A 292 -24.19 6.53 -22.26
C CYS A 292 -25.51 7.05 -22.82
N ALA A 293 -26.35 6.13 -23.31
CA ALA A 293 -27.67 6.46 -23.85
C ALA A 293 -28.54 7.13 -22.77
N PRO A 294 -29.42 8.07 -23.15
CA PRO A 294 -30.24 8.82 -22.18
C PRO A 294 -31.22 7.94 -21.38
N THR A 295 -31.54 6.74 -21.87
CA THR A 295 -32.38 5.74 -21.20
C THR A 295 -31.57 4.73 -20.37
N SER A 296 -30.28 4.97 -20.21
CA SER A 296 -29.36 4.06 -19.53
C SER A 296 -28.47 4.81 -18.55
N PHE A 297 -27.93 4.07 -17.60
CA PHE A 297 -27.02 4.57 -16.58
C PHE A 297 -25.66 3.89 -16.70
N CYS A 298 -24.59 4.68 -16.55
CA CYS A 298 -23.23 4.19 -16.50
C CYS A 298 -22.54 4.61 -15.19
N PRO A 299 -22.19 3.66 -14.32
CA PRO A 299 -21.37 3.96 -13.16
C PRO A 299 -19.95 4.39 -13.54
N LEU A 300 -19.19 4.92 -12.58
CA LEU A 300 -17.77 5.22 -12.77
C LEU A 300 -17.03 3.95 -13.25
N GLY A 301 -16.26 4.07 -14.32
CA GLY A 301 -15.53 2.93 -14.89
C GLY A 301 -16.42 1.91 -15.62
N ALA A 302 -17.61 2.30 -16.10
CA ALA A 302 -18.52 1.40 -16.79
C ALA A 302 -17.91 0.80 -18.06
N VAL A 303 -18.11 -0.51 -18.23
CA VAL A 303 -17.79 -1.25 -19.46
C VAL A 303 -18.99 -1.30 -20.40
N GLY A 304 -20.19 -1.34 -19.83
CA GLY A 304 -21.46 -1.37 -20.53
C GLY A 304 -22.49 -0.46 -19.87
N GLU A 305 -23.59 -0.23 -20.58
CA GLU A 305 -24.75 0.49 -20.06
C GLU A 305 -25.63 -0.43 -19.24
N VAL A 306 -26.27 0.14 -18.22
CA VAL A 306 -27.35 -0.53 -17.49
C VAL A 306 -28.66 0.17 -17.83
N SER A 307 -29.68 -0.57 -18.23
CA SER A 307 -30.97 0.05 -18.60
C SER A 307 -31.64 0.63 -17.35
N LEU A 308 -32.23 1.81 -17.48
CA LEU A 308 -33.05 2.37 -16.40
C LEU A 308 -34.35 1.58 -16.24
N ASP A 309 -34.82 0.90 -17.29
CA ASP A 309 -36.01 0.04 -17.24
C ASP A 309 -35.83 -1.17 -16.30
N ASP A 310 -34.58 -1.57 -16.05
CA ASP A 310 -34.25 -2.68 -15.14
C ASP A 310 -34.39 -2.29 -13.65
N TYR A 311 -34.57 -1.00 -13.34
CA TYR A 311 -34.65 -0.50 -11.97
C TYR A 311 -35.87 0.41 -11.74
N SER A 312 -36.77 -0.01 -10.85
CA SER A 312 -37.97 0.77 -10.50
C SER A 312 -37.67 2.09 -9.74
N SER A 313 -36.45 2.27 -9.23
CA SER A 313 -35.97 3.50 -8.61
C SER A 313 -34.44 3.48 -8.50
N TYR A 314 -33.77 4.57 -8.85
CA TYR A 314 -32.32 4.72 -8.69
C TYR A 314 -31.99 5.95 -7.83
N ILE A 315 -31.12 5.79 -6.84
CA ILE A 315 -30.51 6.87 -6.06
C ILE A 315 -29.00 6.71 -6.21
N GLN A 316 -28.35 7.66 -6.89
CA GLN A 316 -26.90 7.67 -7.06
C GLN A 316 -26.22 8.26 -5.82
N THR A 317 -26.17 7.49 -4.73
CA THR A 317 -25.26 7.83 -3.63
C THR A 317 -24.01 6.97 -3.75
N TYR A 318 -22.84 7.61 -3.77
CA TYR A 318 -21.57 6.97 -3.46
C TYR A 318 -21.60 6.55 -1.99
N SER A 319 -22.30 5.47 -1.72
CA SER A 319 -22.18 4.76 -0.46
C SER A 319 -21.08 3.74 -0.71
N TYR A 320 -19.83 4.07 -0.33
CA TYR A 320 -19.00 3.02 0.27
C TYR A 320 -19.94 2.25 1.20
N PRO A 321 -20.06 0.92 1.10
CA PRO A 321 -21.12 0.22 1.83
C PRO A 321 -21.02 0.64 3.28
N SER A 322 -22.13 1.16 3.80
CA SER A 322 -22.20 1.86 5.09
C SER A 322 -21.38 1.08 6.09
N LYS A 323 -20.32 1.70 6.59
CA LYS A 323 -19.47 1.07 7.60
C LYS A 323 -20.38 0.69 8.76
N PRO A 324 -20.40 -0.57 9.22
CA PRO A 324 -21.04 -0.84 10.48
C PRO A 324 -20.32 -0.01 11.55
N THR A 325 -21.08 0.55 12.49
CA THR A 325 -20.53 1.33 13.62
C THR A 325 -19.68 0.47 14.56
N MET A 326 -19.68 -0.85 14.36
CA MET A 326 -18.93 -1.83 15.15
C MET A 326 -17.48 -1.93 14.66
N ASN A 327 -16.55 -1.54 15.51
CA ASN A 327 -15.10 -1.60 15.28
C ASN A 327 -14.41 -2.71 16.11
N ASN A 328 -15.19 -3.51 16.82
CA ASN A 328 -14.72 -4.60 17.68
C ASN A 328 -15.04 -5.96 17.04
N TYR A 329 -14.04 -6.84 16.95
CA TYR A 329 -14.18 -8.17 16.36
C TYR A 329 -15.17 -9.06 17.11
N ASP A 330 -15.20 -8.96 18.44
CA ASP A 330 -16.11 -9.78 19.26
C ASP A 330 -17.57 -9.39 19.00
N ASP A 331 -17.85 -8.08 18.86
CA ASP A 331 -19.18 -7.58 18.55
C ASP A 331 -19.61 -8.00 17.13
N LEU A 332 -18.66 -8.03 16.19
CA LEU A 332 -18.89 -8.52 14.83
C LEU A 332 -19.20 -10.03 14.81
N LEU A 333 -18.45 -10.81 15.58
CA LEU A 333 -18.64 -12.24 15.73
C LEU A 333 -20.00 -12.54 16.36
N VAL A 334 -20.34 -11.84 17.44
CA VAL A 334 -21.63 -11.93 18.12
C VAL A 334 -22.74 -11.52 17.14
N HIS A 335 -22.60 -10.38 16.47
CA HIS A 335 -23.58 -9.92 15.50
C HIS A 335 -23.83 -10.97 14.41
N ASN A 336 -22.79 -11.59 13.84
CA ASN A 336 -22.97 -12.61 12.83
C ASN A 336 -23.53 -13.94 13.37
N ILE A 337 -23.20 -14.31 14.62
CA ILE A 337 -23.82 -15.47 15.28
C ILE A 337 -25.34 -15.26 15.43
N PHE A 338 -25.76 -14.04 15.76
CA PHE A 338 -27.16 -13.71 16.04
C PHE A 338 -27.93 -13.13 14.85
N ALA A 339 -27.27 -12.77 13.75
CA ALA A 339 -27.91 -12.23 12.56
C ALA A 339 -28.69 -13.34 11.82
N VAL A 340 -30.01 -13.17 11.76
CA VAL A 340 -30.89 -14.03 10.97
C VAL A 340 -31.32 -13.26 9.73
N GLY A 341 -30.70 -13.58 8.60
CA GLY A 341 -31.15 -13.04 7.31
C GLY A 341 -32.47 -13.66 6.86
N TYR A 342 -33.26 -12.90 6.10
CA TYR A 342 -34.57 -13.33 5.60
C TYR A 342 -34.50 -14.37 4.46
N SER A 343 -33.33 -14.58 3.86
CA SER A 343 -33.16 -15.59 2.81
C SER A 343 -33.02 -16.99 3.39
N GLY A 344 -33.59 -18.00 2.73
CA GLY A 344 -33.50 -19.41 3.19
C GLY A 344 -32.04 -19.89 3.32
N ARG A 345 -31.15 -19.40 2.46
CA ARG A 345 -29.71 -19.66 2.55
C ARG A 345 -29.11 -19.08 3.84
N CYS A 346 -29.58 -17.92 4.28
CA CYS A 346 -29.10 -17.29 5.51
C CYS A 346 -29.52 -18.03 6.77
N ILE A 347 -30.75 -18.55 6.78
CA ILE A 347 -31.24 -19.41 7.85
C ILE A 347 -30.39 -20.69 7.94
N LEU A 348 -30.10 -21.32 6.80
CA LEU A 348 -29.28 -22.54 6.75
C LEU A 348 -27.81 -22.33 7.12
N MET A 349 -27.26 -21.13 6.92
CA MET A 349 -25.88 -20.80 7.29
C MET A 349 -25.76 -20.26 8.72
N SER A 350 -26.87 -19.86 9.35
CA SER A 350 -26.86 -19.28 10.69
C SER A 350 -26.43 -20.30 11.75
N PRO A 351 -25.43 -19.99 12.60
CA PRO A 351 -25.03 -20.84 13.70
C PRO A 351 -26.17 -21.13 14.68
N LEU A 352 -27.08 -20.16 14.89
CA LEU A 352 -28.25 -20.33 15.75
C LEU A 352 -29.21 -21.41 15.26
N PHE A 353 -29.39 -21.53 13.95
CA PHE A 353 -30.26 -22.56 13.38
C PHE A 353 -29.73 -23.95 13.70
N TRP A 354 -28.42 -24.17 13.51
CA TRP A 354 -27.79 -25.45 13.81
C TRP A 354 -27.71 -25.75 15.31
N THR A 355 -27.49 -24.73 16.16
CA THR A 355 -27.53 -24.93 17.61
C THR A 355 -28.94 -25.26 18.09
N ALA A 356 -29.99 -24.63 17.55
CA ALA A 356 -31.38 -24.94 17.86
C ALA A 356 -31.75 -26.37 17.47
N ILE A 357 -31.35 -26.83 16.28
CA ILE A 357 -31.50 -28.22 15.85
C ILE A 357 -30.79 -29.16 16.83
N THR A 358 -29.55 -28.84 17.20
CA THR A 358 -28.73 -29.68 18.09
C THR A 358 -29.33 -29.77 19.49
N ILE A 359 -29.77 -28.65 20.05
CA ILE A 359 -30.48 -28.61 21.35
C ILE A 359 -31.75 -29.44 21.28
N SER A 360 -32.51 -29.36 20.18
CA SER A 360 -33.71 -30.17 19.97
C SER A 360 -33.37 -31.67 19.97
N PHE A 361 -32.31 -32.09 19.29
CA PHE A 361 -31.81 -33.46 19.34
C PHE A 361 -31.37 -33.87 20.75
N CYS A 362 -30.71 -33.00 21.51
CA CYS A 362 -30.32 -33.26 22.90
C CYS A 362 -31.55 -33.46 23.80
N ILE A 363 -32.61 -32.67 23.63
CA ILE A 363 -33.87 -32.81 24.36
C ILE A 363 -34.54 -34.14 24.03
N VAL A 364 -34.62 -34.51 22.74
CA VAL A 364 -35.17 -35.80 22.30
C VAL A 364 -34.37 -36.97 22.90
N ALA A 365 -33.03 -36.90 22.86
CA ALA A 365 -32.18 -37.92 23.46
C ALA A 365 -32.39 -38.00 24.99
N TRP A 366 -32.57 -36.86 25.66
CA TRP A 366 -32.85 -36.80 27.09
C TRP A 366 -34.21 -37.41 27.44
N LEU A 367 -35.25 -37.12 26.66
CA LEU A 367 -36.58 -37.72 26.79
C LEU A 367 -36.53 -39.23 26.56
N PHE A 368 -35.84 -39.68 25.51
CA PHE A 368 -35.65 -41.11 25.22
C PHE A 368 -34.95 -41.82 26.39
N MET A 369 -33.89 -41.22 26.94
CA MET A 369 -33.19 -41.75 28.11
C MET A 369 -34.05 -41.81 29.36
N THR A 370 -35.02 -40.90 29.48
CA THR A 370 -35.99 -40.85 30.58
C THR A 370 -37.08 -41.91 30.40
N LEU A 371 -37.60 -42.10 29.18
CA LEU A 371 -38.54 -43.17 28.85
C LEU A 371 -37.92 -44.55 29.09
N LEU A 372 -36.66 -44.76 28.66
CA LEU A 372 -35.91 -45.98 28.94
C LEU A 372 -35.63 -46.19 30.43
N LYS A 373 -35.59 -45.12 31.25
CA LYS A 373 -35.45 -45.24 32.71
C LYS A 373 -36.74 -45.72 33.36
N ILE A 374 -37.89 -45.29 32.83
CA ILE A 374 -39.21 -45.65 33.35
C ILE A 374 -39.60 -47.06 32.95
N SER A 375 -39.23 -47.49 31.74
CA SER A 375 -39.41 -48.87 31.28
C SER A 375 -38.60 -49.84 32.15
N ARG A 376 -39.28 -50.69 32.94
CA ARG A 376 -38.65 -51.73 33.78
C ARG A 376 -38.17 -52.96 32.99
N SER A 377 -38.16 -52.91 31.66
CA SER A 377 -37.73 -54.03 30.83
C SER A 377 -36.20 -54.22 30.85
N PRO A 378 -35.70 -55.46 31.02
CA PRO A 378 -34.26 -55.73 31.02
C PRO A 378 -33.58 -55.36 29.70
N ARG A 379 -34.27 -55.47 28.56
CA ARG A 379 -33.76 -55.03 27.24
C ARG A 379 -33.58 -53.51 27.19
N ALA A 380 -34.57 -52.75 27.69
CA ALA A 380 -34.51 -51.28 27.74
C ALA A 380 -33.37 -50.78 28.64
N GLN A 381 -33.16 -51.46 29.78
CA GLN A 381 -32.05 -51.17 30.70
C GLN A 381 -30.68 -51.37 30.01
N ASN A 382 -30.55 -52.41 29.19
CA ASN A 382 -29.31 -52.68 28.46
C ASN A 382 -29.01 -51.58 27.42
N HIS A 383 -30.01 -51.18 26.61
CA HIS A 383 -29.86 -50.07 25.66
C HIS A 383 -29.51 -48.75 26.35
N ARG A 384 -30.15 -48.45 27.49
CA ARG A 384 -29.84 -47.27 28.30
C ARG A 384 -28.40 -47.27 28.81
N ASN A 385 -27.90 -48.42 29.26
CA ASN A 385 -26.52 -48.53 29.75
C ASN A 385 -25.50 -48.35 28.62
N ASN A 386 -25.78 -48.87 27.43
CA ASN A 386 -24.94 -48.67 26.25
C ASN A 386 -24.91 -47.20 25.82
N ALA A 387 -26.09 -46.55 25.75
CA ALA A 387 -26.20 -45.12 25.44
C ALA A 387 -25.48 -44.25 26.48
N LYS A 388 -25.60 -44.55 27.79
CA LYS A 388 -24.84 -43.87 28.85
C LYS A 388 -23.33 -44.03 28.66
N LYS A 389 -22.86 -45.24 28.34
CA LYS A 389 -21.42 -45.49 28.12
C LYS A 389 -20.91 -44.65 26.95
N LEU A 390 -21.65 -44.55 25.86
CA LEU A 390 -21.29 -43.71 24.70
C LEU A 390 -21.27 -42.23 25.06
N LEU A 391 -22.34 -41.72 25.69
CA LEU A 391 -22.43 -40.29 26.04
C LEU A 391 -21.42 -39.88 27.12
N LYS A 392 -21.12 -40.76 28.09
CA LYS A 392 -20.05 -40.51 29.06
C LYS A 392 -18.68 -40.42 28.38
N LYS A 393 -18.40 -41.25 27.37
CA LYS A 393 -17.15 -41.14 26.60
C LYS A 393 -17.05 -39.83 25.82
N ALA A 394 -18.19 -39.23 25.45
CA ALA A 394 -18.24 -37.95 24.75
C ALA A 394 -18.22 -36.73 25.70
N ASP A 395 -18.29 -36.92 27.02
CA ASP A 395 -18.25 -35.83 28.00
C ASP A 395 -16.81 -35.35 28.24
N ILE A 396 -16.44 -34.28 27.54
CA ILE A 396 -15.12 -33.65 27.69
C ILE A 396 -15.10 -32.73 28.92
N ILE A 397 -16.26 -32.18 29.31
CA ILE A 397 -16.37 -31.12 30.33
C ILE A 397 -16.18 -31.69 31.73
N ASN A 398 -16.89 -32.78 32.07
CA ASN A 398 -16.80 -33.42 33.39
C ASN A 398 -16.07 -34.77 33.34
N GLN A 399 -15.21 -34.96 32.34
CA GLN A 399 -14.33 -36.14 32.25
C GLN A 399 -15.07 -37.49 32.26
N GLY A 400 -16.32 -37.53 31.81
CA GLY A 400 -17.12 -38.76 31.76
C GLY A 400 -17.90 -39.11 33.02
N GLU A 401 -17.95 -38.21 34.02
CA GLU A 401 -18.73 -38.44 35.23
C GLU A 401 -20.23 -38.56 34.93
N ARG A 402 -20.77 -37.70 34.05
CA ARG A 402 -22.20 -37.59 33.77
C ARG A 402 -22.50 -37.72 32.28
N TRP A 403 -23.46 -38.59 31.91
CA TRP A 403 -23.88 -38.75 30.51
C TRP A 403 -24.52 -37.47 29.93
N VAL A 404 -25.07 -36.59 30.78
CA VAL A 404 -25.61 -35.29 30.38
C VAL A 404 -24.50 -34.35 29.90
N GLY A 405 -23.29 -34.42 30.47
CA GLY A 405 -22.15 -33.61 30.04
C GLY A 405 -21.71 -33.92 28.60
N GLY A 406 -21.90 -35.16 28.14
CA GLY A 406 -21.67 -35.56 26.75
C GLY A 406 -22.60 -34.88 25.75
N LEU A 407 -23.86 -34.62 26.13
CA LEU A 407 -24.79 -33.85 25.31
C LEU A 407 -24.39 -32.39 25.21
N PHE A 408 -23.99 -31.77 26.33
CA PHE A 408 -23.48 -30.39 26.35
C PHE A 408 -22.20 -30.24 25.53
N THR A 409 -21.29 -31.23 25.61
CA THR A 409 -20.05 -31.23 24.85
C THR A 409 -20.31 -31.20 23.33
N LEU A 410 -21.34 -31.90 22.86
CA LEU A 410 -21.73 -31.90 21.44
C LEU A 410 -22.19 -30.52 20.97
N VAL A 411 -23.00 -29.82 21.79
CA VAL A 411 -23.45 -28.44 21.50
C VAL A 411 -22.26 -27.48 21.45
N ILE A 412 -21.34 -27.57 22.40
CA ILE A 412 -20.15 -26.72 22.46
C ILE A 412 -19.24 -26.94 21.25
N LEU A 413 -18.98 -28.19 20.88
CA LEU A 413 -18.14 -28.51 19.71
C LEU A 413 -18.71 -27.93 18.41
N LEU A 414 -20.03 -27.94 18.27
CA LEU A 414 -20.69 -27.38 17.11
C LEU A 414 -20.53 -25.85 17.05
N ILE A 415 -20.74 -25.15 18.17
CA ILE A 415 -20.50 -23.70 18.28
C ILE A 415 -19.03 -23.36 17.94
N PHE A 416 -18.07 -24.10 18.50
CA PHE A 416 -16.65 -23.91 18.21
C PHE A 416 -16.29 -24.17 16.74
N GLY A 417 -16.93 -25.16 16.10
CA GLY A 417 -16.74 -25.42 14.67
C GLY A 417 -17.22 -24.26 13.80
N PHE A 418 -18.37 -23.67 14.13
CA PHE A 418 -18.91 -22.51 13.42
C PHE A 418 -18.08 -21.24 13.63
N THR A 419 -17.66 -20.94 14.86
CA THR A 419 -16.79 -19.78 15.12
C THR A 419 -15.45 -19.90 14.41
N PHE A 420 -14.88 -21.10 14.37
CA PHE A 420 -13.65 -21.36 13.61
C PHE A 420 -13.84 -21.18 12.10
N ARG A 421 -14.91 -21.75 11.53
CA ARG A 421 -15.22 -21.61 10.10
C ARG A 421 -15.45 -20.15 9.72
N PHE A 422 -16.16 -19.40 10.55
CA PHE A 422 -16.37 -17.98 10.35
C PHE A 422 -15.06 -17.20 10.43
N ALA A 423 -14.26 -17.38 11.48
CA ALA A 423 -12.98 -16.69 11.65
C ALA A 423 -12.02 -16.96 10.47
N SER A 424 -11.89 -18.22 10.05
CA SER A 424 -11.06 -18.58 8.90
C SER A 424 -11.60 -18.00 7.60
N GLY A 425 -12.92 -17.99 7.41
CA GLY A 425 -13.56 -17.41 6.24
C GLY A 425 -13.35 -15.90 6.17
N PHE A 426 -13.60 -15.21 7.28
CA PHE A 426 -13.47 -13.77 7.41
C PHE A 426 -12.03 -13.30 7.18
N LEU A 427 -11.03 -13.98 7.75
CA LEU A 427 -9.61 -13.66 7.52
C LEU A 427 -9.19 -13.76 6.05
N ASN A 428 -9.70 -14.75 5.32
CA ASN A 428 -9.40 -14.92 3.90
C ASN A 428 -10.02 -13.83 3.01
N LEU A 429 -10.99 -13.07 3.52
CA LEU A 429 -11.74 -12.06 2.79
C LEU A 429 -11.37 -10.63 3.18
N TYR A 430 -10.52 -10.47 4.19
CA TYR A 430 -10.12 -9.18 4.74
C TYR A 430 -9.29 -8.32 3.76
N SER A 431 -8.98 -8.82 2.56
CA SER A 431 -8.61 -7.99 1.41
C SER A 431 -9.83 -7.76 0.52
N ILE A 432 -10.46 -6.60 0.69
CA ILE A 432 -11.59 -6.12 -0.13
C ILE A 432 -11.20 -6.02 -1.62
N GLU A 433 -9.92 -5.78 -1.91
CA GLU A 433 -9.44 -5.52 -3.27
C GLU A 433 -9.27 -6.78 -4.13
N THR A 434 -9.24 -7.98 -3.52
CA THR A 434 -8.85 -9.21 -4.23
C THR A 434 -9.80 -10.39 -4.04
N SER A 435 -10.83 -10.26 -3.19
CA SER A 435 -11.71 -11.38 -2.86
C SER A 435 -13.08 -11.30 -3.53
N ASP A 436 -13.47 -12.39 -4.19
CA ASP A 436 -14.82 -12.60 -4.72
C ASP A 436 -15.89 -12.43 -3.63
N VAL A 437 -17.15 -12.21 -4.04
CA VAL A 437 -18.30 -12.13 -3.12
C VAL A 437 -18.43 -13.44 -2.36
N SER A 438 -17.96 -13.44 -1.12
CA SER A 438 -18.02 -14.61 -0.26
C SER A 438 -19.44 -14.85 0.23
N GLN A 439 -19.74 -16.12 0.45
CA GLN A 439 -21.03 -16.60 0.93
C GLN A 439 -21.09 -16.79 2.46
N ILE A 440 -20.13 -16.24 3.21
CA ILE A 440 -19.83 -16.64 4.60
C ILE A 440 -20.66 -15.88 5.65
N SER A 441 -21.11 -14.66 5.36
CA SER A 441 -22.04 -13.90 6.20
C SER A 441 -23.30 -13.54 5.42
N CYS A 442 -24.37 -13.26 6.16
CA CYS A 442 -25.64 -12.79 5.62
C CYS A 442 -25.76 -11.26 5.57
N ASP A 443 -24.78 -10.59 6.16
CA ASP A 443 -24.59 -9.16 6.10
C ASP A 443 -23.29 -8.90 5.34
N ASP A 444 -23.41 -8.26 4.18
CA ASP A 444 -22.29 -7.90 3.31
C ASP A 444 -21.51 -6.68 3.85
N THR A 445 -22.10 -5.90 4.76
CA THR A 445 -21.46 -4.71 5.35
C THR A 445 -20.32 -5.07 6.30
N ILE A 446 -20.35 -6.28 6.87
CA ILE A 446 -19.31 -6.87 7.72
C ILE A 446 -17.94 -6.87 7.00
N ARG A 447 -17.90 -6.95 5.67
CA ARG A 447 -16.65 -6.94 4.89
C ARG A 447 -15.86 -5.64 4.99
N ASN A 448 -16.51 -4.52 5.38
CA ASN A 448 -15.90 -3.19 5.43
C ASN A 448 -15.55 -2.73 6.85
N THR A 449 -15.43 -3.68 7.78
CA THR A 449 -15.11 -3.40 9.18
C THR A 449 -13.64 -3.04 9.33
N LEU A 450 -13.38 -1.84 9.88
CA LEU A 450 -12.04 -1.39 10.23
C LEU A 450 -11.79 -1.74 11.69
N PHE A 451 -10.79 -2.58 11.95
CA PHE A 451 -10.36 -2.86 13.32
C PHE A 451 -9.55 -1.68 13.86
N GLY A 452 -9.80 -1.30 15.11
CA GLY A 452 -9.04 -0.26 15.80
C GLY A 452 -7.59 -0.65 16.09
N SER A 453 -7.26 -1.95 16.01
CA SER A 453 -5.91 -2.47 16.18
C SER A 453 -5.67 -3.77 15.43
N VAL A 454 -4.44 -3.98 14.96
CA VAL A 454 -3.98 -5.24 14.35
C VAL A 454 -4.05 -6.41 15.34
N LEU A 455 -4.01 -6.14 16.66
CA LEU A 455 -4.19 -7.16 17.70
C LEU A 455 -5.62 -7.71 17.80
N GLN A 456 -6.61 -7.04 17.19
CA GLN A 456 -8.00 -7.49 17.18
C GLN A 456 -8.30 -8.47 16.03
N LEU A 457 -7.36 -8.62 15.08
CA LEU A 457 -7.43 -9.65 14.06
C LEU A 457 -6.91 -10.97 14.63
N PRO A 458 -7.57 -12.12 14.40
CA PRO A 458 -6.96 -13.41 14.65
C PRO A 458 -5.74 -13.56 13.75
N LEU A 459 -4.53 -13.41 14.32
CA LEU A 459 -3.26 -13.36 13.59
C LEU A 459 -3.14 -14.52 12.56
N PRO A 460 -3.00 -14.23 11.26
CA PRO A 460 -2.53 -15.24 10.31
C PRO A 460 -1.07 -15.54 10.64
N TYR A 461 -0.79 -16.74 11.12
CA TYR A 461 0.59 -17.19 11.34
C TYR A 461 1.34 -17.20 10.00
N PRO A 462 2.44 -16.45 9.84
CA PRO A 462 3.25 -16.53 8.64
C PRO A 462 3.97 -17.88 8.64
N GLY A 463 3.50 -18.82 7.82
CA GLY A 463 4.20 -20.10 7.59
C GLY A 463 3.36 -21.35 7.34
N CYS A 464 2.03 -21.33 7.53
CA CYS A 464 1.20 -22.51 7.25
C CYS A 464 0.45 -22.37 5.92
N GLY A 465 0.98 -22.95 4.84
CA GLY A 465 0.20 -23.25 3.65
C GLY A 465 -0.95 -24.21 4.00
N CYS A 466 -2.16 -23.90 3.53
CA CYS A 466 -3.37 -24.73 3.61
C CYS A 466 -3.83 -25.18 5.02
N GLY A 467 -4.48 -24.26 5.74
CA GLY A 467 -5.82 -24.42 6.35
C GLY A 467 -6.10 -25.47 7.45
N CYS A 468 -5.70 -26.73 7.33
CA CYS A 468 -6.16 -27.80 8.23
C CYS A 468 -5.12 -28.27 9.26
N GLY A 469 -3.82 -28.20 8.94
CA GLY A 469 -2.77 -28.80 9.78
C GLY A 469 -2.51 -28.06 11.10
N CYS A 470 -2.57 -26.72 11.08
CA CYS A 470 -2.15 -25.90 12.22
C CYS A 470 -3.25 -25.78 13.30
N ALA A 471 -4.53 -25.88 12.92
CA ALA A 471 -5.65 -25.93 13.86
C ALA A 471 -5.73 -27.26 14.63
N LEU A 472 -5.49 -28.39 13.96
CA LEU A 472 -5.43 -29.70 14.63
C LEU A 472 -4.29 -29.76 15.66
N LYS A 473 -3.19 -29.05 15.40
CA LYS A 473 -2.04 -28.94 16.29
C LYS A 473 -2.38 -28.11 17.54
N LYS A 474 -3.07 -26.97 17.38
CA LYS A 474 -3.52 -26.12 18.49
C LYS A 474 -4.67 -26.75 19.30
N ILE A 475 -5.59 -27.48 18.65
CA ILE A 475 -6.60 -28.30 19.35
C ILE A 475 -5.93 -29.42 20.13
N LYS A 476 -4.93 -30.12 19.56
CA LYS A 476 -4.12 -31.10 20.31
C LYS A 476 -3.38 -30.46 21.49
N GLU A 477 -2.92 -29.23 21.34
CA GLU A 477 -2.18 -28.49 22.36
C GLU A 477 -3.11 -28.01 23.49
N VAL A 478 -4.24 -27.39 23.17
CA VAL A 478 -5.31 -27.05 24.12
C VAL A 478 -5.84 -28.31 24.82
N TYR A 479 -6.03 -29.41 24.08
CA TYR A 479 -6.44 -30.69 24.64
C TYR A 479 -5.36 -31.27 25.58
N ARG A 480 -4.07 -31.11 25.27
CA ARG A 480 -2.96 -31.46 26.18
C ARG A 480 -2.92 -30.56 27.42
N THR A 481 -3.18 -29.27 27.28
CA THR A 481 -3.16 -28.31 28.40
C THR A 481 -4.34 -28.53 29.33
N LEU A 482 -5.54 -28.76 28.79
CA LEU A 482 -6.73 -29.15 29.57
C LEU A 482 -6.54 -30.50 30.26
N ARG A 483 -5.87 -31.46 29.58
CA ARG A 483 -5.53 -32.75 30.18
C ARG A 483 -4.46 -32.65 31.27
N LYS A 484 -3.49 -31.73 31.15
CA LYS A 484 -2.46 -31.49 32.18
C LYS A 484 -3.02 -30.75 33.40
N GLY A 485 -3.83 -29.71 33.20
CA GLY A 485 -4.47 -28.98 34.30
C GLY A 485 -5.41 -29.83 35.16
N SER A 486 -5.98 -30.90 34.58
CA SER A 486 -6.76 -31.89 35.32
C SER A 486 -5.92 -32.85 36.18
N VAL A 487 -4.68 -33.14 35.80
CA VAL A 487 -3.81 -34.06 36.56
C VAL A 487 -3.18 -33.33 37.75
N ASP A 488 -2.88 -32.04 37.60
CA ASP A 488 -2.29 -31.23 38.68
C ASP A 488 -3.31 -30.90 39.79
N PHE A 489 -4.62 -30.93 39.51
CA PHE A 489 -5.67 -30.76 40.53
C PHE A 489 -5.89 -32.01 41.42
N GLN A 490 -5.44 -33.20 41.00
CA GLN A 490 -5.53 -34.44 41.80
C GLN A 490 -4.31 -34.66 42.70
N ASN A 491 -3.22 -33.92 42.50
CA ASN A 491 -1.97 -34.04 43.26
C ASN A 491 -1.74 -32.89 44.26
N ALA A 492 -2.75 -32.06 44.53
CA ALA A 492 -2.65 -31.08 45.61
C ALA A 492 -2.57 -31.81 46.97
N PRO A 493 -1.49 -31.62 47.76
CA PRO A 493 -1.35 -32.30 49.04
C PRO A 493 -2.44 -31.85 50.01
N ASN A 494 -3.10 -32.82 50.66
CA ASN A 494 -4.01 -32.61 51.78
C ASN A 494 -3.27 -31.89 52.92
N VAL A 495 -3.41 -30.57 53.00
CA VAL A 495 -3.00 -29.79 54.18
C VAL A 495 -4.08 -29.95 55.24
N SER A 496 -4.00 -31.05 55.99
CA SER A 496 -4.70 -31.22 57.26
C SER A 496 -3.70 -31.14 58.40
N LYS A 497 -3.88 -30.13 59.26
CA LYS A 497 -3.58 -30.04 60.71
C LYS A 497 -2.97 -28.69 61.07
N VAL A 498 -3.83 -27.78 61.54
CA VAL A 498 -3.41 -26.76 62.52
C VAL A 498 -3.85 -27.27 63.89
N SER A 499 -2.84 -27.46 64.72
CA SER A 499 -2.90 -27.86 66.12
C SER A 499 -3.64 -26.83 66.97
N LYS A 500 -4.45 -27.32 67.90
CA LYS A 500 -4.97 -26.55 69.04
C LYS A 500 -3.99 -26.64 70.21
N LYS A 501 -3.87 -25.49 70.89
CA LYS A 501 -3.41 -25.24 72.27
C LYS A 501 -1.93 -24.98 72.52
N GLY A 502 -1.72 -23.99 73.40
CA GLY A 502 -0.68 -23.99 74.43
C GLY A 502 0.58 -23.29 74.02
#